data_AF-A0A148N7S2-F1
#
_entry.id   AF-A0A148N7S2-F1
#
_cell.length_a   1.000
_cell.length_b   1.000
_cell.length_c   1.000
_cell.angle_alpha   90.00
_cell.angle_beta   90.00
_cell.angle_gamma   90.00
#
_symmetry.space_group_name_H-M   'P 1'
#
loop_
_entity.id
_entity.type
_entity.pdbx_description
1 polymer ?
#
loop_
_entity_poly.entity_id
_entity_poly.type
_entity_poly.pdbx_seq_one_letter_code
_entity_poly.pdbx_strand_id
1 'polypeptide(L)'
;MKFHKVILGAAMIVSMGMSSMAFAVDFTEDEMLWLGMKIYERAAGRGCGTCHDVRPFPDLTESIKKLSKEDFIKVVKEGRAGTIMTPMAPKIMEIGLVEKTCMSEEQALDALYSYLKALSDGKIKGKVKKPASLKDKMKECKAAS
;
A
#
# COMPACT_ATOMS: atom_id res chain seq x y z
N MET A 1 14.66 -57.88 -40.34
CA MET A 1 13.27 -57.42 -40.11
C MET A 1 13.34 -56.37 -39.01
N LYS A 2 13.19 -55.06 -39.32
CA LYS A 2 11.97 -54.24 -39.10
C LYS A 2 11.35 -54.53 -37.71
N PHE A 3 11.18 -53.58 -36.79
CA PHE A 3 10.44 -52.33 -36.95
C PHE A 3 10.89 -51.24 -35.95
N HIS A 4 10.97 -50.01 -36.46
CA HIS A 4 11.07 -48.78 -35.68
C HIS A 4 9.73 -48.51 -34.98
N LYS A 5 9.75 -48.18 -33.69
CA LYS A 5 8.62 -47.54 -33.01
C LYS A 5 8.98 -46.08 -32.75
N VAL A 6 8.53 -45.24 -33.66
CA VAL A 6 8.39 -43.79 -33.48
C VAL A 6 7.13 -43.60 -32.62
N ILE A 7 7.29 -43.00 -31.44
CA ILE A 7 6.16 -42.43 -30.70
C ILE A 7 6.37 -40.93 -30.69
N LEU A 8 5.53 -40.24 -31.46
CA LEU A 8 5.38 -38.80 -31.47
C LEU A 8 5.04 -38.35 -30.05
N GLY A 9 5.99 -37.67 -29.39
CA GLY A 9 5.70 -36.83 -28.24
C GLY A 9 5.04 -35.55 -28.73
N ALA A 10 3.75 -35.39 -28.47
CA ALA A 10 3.00 -34.17 -28.74
C ALA A 10 3.64 -33.00 -27.99
N ALA A 11 4.28 -32.09 -28.73
CA ALA A 11 4.65 -30.79 -28.22
C ALA A 11 3.36 -30.01 -27.96
N MET A 12 2.94 -29.95 -26.70
CA MET A 12 2.01 -28.91 -26.25
C MET A 12 2.74 -27.57 -26.35
N ILE A 13 2.52 -26.88 -27.45
CA ILE A 13 2.72 -25.44 -27.54
C ILE A 13 1.70 -24.84 -26.58
N VAL A 14 2.13 -24.53 -25.36
CA VAL A 14 1.38 -23.62 -24.48
C VAL A 14 1.43 -22.28 -25.19
N SER A 15 0.34 -21.96 -25.89
CA SER A 15 0.03 -20.63 -26.36
C SER A 15 0.17 -19.69 -25.17
N MET A 16 1.20 -18.85 -25.18
CA MET A 16 1.30 -17.68 -24.30
C MET A 16 0.11 -16.77 -24.64
N GLY A 17 -1.03 -17.07 -24.03
CA GLY A 17 -2.09 -16.12 -23.83
C GLY A 17 -1.53 -15.08 -22.89
N MET A 18 -0.98 -14.00 -23.46
CA MET A 18 -0.58 -12.80 -22.73
C MET A 18 -1.86 -12.11 -22.26
N SER A 19 -2.53 -12.72 -21.28
CA SER A 19 -3.57 -12.07 -20.50
C SER A 19 -2.83 -11.01 -19.69
N SER A 20 -3.14 -9.76 -19.98
CA SER A 20 -2.68 -8.56 -19.28
C SER A 20 -3.08 -8.63 -17.81
N MET A 21 -2.32 -9.40 -17.02
CA MET A 21 -2.32 -9.26 -15.57
C MET A 21 -1.72 -7.88 -15.30
N ALA A 22 -2.54 -6.98 -14.76
CA ALA A 22 -2.05 -5.73 -14.20
C ALA A 22 -0.92 -6.08 -13.22
N PHE A 23 0.30 -5.67 -13.52
CA PHE A 23 1.45 -5.84 -12.64
C PHE A 23 1.19 -4.98 -11.40
N ALA A 24 0.65 -5.58 -10.34
CA ALA A 24 0.62 -4.93 -9.04
C ALA A 24 2.07 -4.88 -8.54
N VAL A 25 2.59 -3.67 -8.34
CA VAL A 25 3.93 -3.48 -7.77
C VAL A 25 3.89 -4.00 -6.34
N ASP A 26 4.66 -5.05 -6.04
CA ASP A 26 4.75 -5.60 -4.68
C ASP A 26 5.67 -4.75 -3.80
N PHE A 27 5.36 -4.63 -2.51
CA PHE A 27 6.13 -3.87 -1.54
C PHE A 27 6.56 -4.76 -0.36
N THR A 28 7.80 -4.60 0.07
CA THR A 28 8.34 -5.18 1.31
C THR A 28 7.79 -4.47 2.55
N GLU A 29 7.96 -5.08 3.72
CA GLU A 29 7.52 -4.47 5.00
C GLU A 29 8.16 -3.09 5.24
N ASP A 30 9.46 -2.95 5.01
CA ASP A 30 10.18 -1.68 5.17
C ASP A 30 9.68 -0.59 4.20
N GLU A 31 9.32 -0.98 2.97
CA GLU A 31 8.72 -0.08 1.99
C GLU A 31 7.34 0.38 2.43
N MET A 32 6.50 -0.55 2.89
CA MET A 32 5.17 -0.24 3.42
C MET A 32 5.22 0.68 4.64
N LEU A 33 6.17 0.45 5.56
CA LEU A 33 6.36 1.33 6.72
C LEU A 33 6.75 2.76 6.30
N TRP A 34 7.69 2.89 5.35
CA TRP A 34 8.12 4.20 4.89
C TRP A 34 7.04 4.92 4.06
N LEU A 35 6.36 4.20 3.17
CA LEU A 35 5.25 4.73 2.38
C LEU A 35 4.10 5.16 3.29
N GLY A 36 3.76 4.36 4.30
CA GLY A 36 2.76 4.67 5.33
C GLY A 36 3.09 5.93 6.12
N MET A 37 4.35 6.10 6.54
CA MET A 37 4.82 7.34 7.16
C MET A 37 4.62 8.53 6.23
N LYS A 38 4.94 8.39 4.93
CA LYS A 38 4.75 9.48 3.96
C LYS A 38 3.29 9.78 3.66
N ILE A 39 2.42 8.79 3.70
CA ILE A 39 0.97 9.00 3.62
C ILE A 39 0.49 9.77 4.84
N TYR A 40 0.90 9.35 6.05
CA TYR A 40 0.60 10.05 7.30
C TYR A 40 1.04 11.52 7.28
N GLU A 41 2.24 11.81 6.78
CA GLU A 41 2.79 13.17 6.72
C GLU A 41 2.14 14.07 5.65
N ARG A 42 1.48 13.51 4.62
CA ARG A 42 1.12 14.27 3.41
C ARG A 42 -0.34 14.22 3.01
N ALA A 43 -1.14 13.29 3.53
CA ALA A 43 -2.55 13.17 3.18
C ALA A 43 -3.28 14.52 3.35
N ALA A 44 -4.13 14.87 2.38
CA ALA A 44 -4.83 16.16 2.30
C ALA A 44 -3.90 17.40 2.39
N GLY A 45 -2.65 17.29 1.92
CA GLY A 45 -1.68 18.39 1.82
C GLY A 45 -1.07 18.85 3.15
N ARG A 46 -1.56 18.34 4.29
CA ARG A 46 -1.11 18.71 5.65
C ARG A 46 -0.75 17.52 6.53
N GLY A 47 -1.10 16.31 6.10
CA GLY A 47 -0.91 15.08 6.86
C GLY A 47 -1.98 14.85 7.92
N CYS A 48 -2.13 13.58 8.31
CA CYS A 48 -3.02 13.11 9.36
C CYS A 48 -2.67 13.73 10.73
N GLY A 49 -1.37 13.96 10.99
CA GLY A 49 -0.88 14.54 12.24
C GLY A 49 -1.42 15.93 12.56
N THR A 50 -1.81 16.71 11.55
CA THR A 50 -2.44 18.04 11.75
C THR A 50 -3.68 17.96 12.63
N CYS A 51 -4.45 16.88 12.53
CA CYS A 51 -5.57 16.63 13.41
C CYS A 51 -5.16 15.69 14.55
N HIS A 52 -4.42 14.62 14.28
CA HIS A 52 -4.28 13.51 15.22
C HIS A 52 -3.12 13.61 16.22
N ASP A 53 -2.18 14.52 16.02
CA ASP A 53 -1.06 14.76 16.95
C ASP A 53 -1.39 15.88 17.96
N VAL A 54 -2.61 16.43 17.93
CA VAL A 54 -3.06 17.53 18.78
C VAL A 54 -4.42 17.24 19.42
N ARG A 55 -4.63 17.74 20.64
CA ARG A 55 -5.94 17.65 21.31
C ARG A 55 -6.89 18.71 20.76
N PRO A 56 -8.22 18.45 20.70
CA PRO A 56 -8.96 17.37 21.36
C PRO A 56 -9.18 16.11 20.50
N PHE A 57 -8.51 15.97 19.37
CA PHE A 57 -8.76 14.85 18.46
C PHE A 57 -8.18 13.53 18.98
N PRO A 58 -8.70 12.37 18.54
CA PRO A 58 -8.20 11.08 18.96
C PRO A 58 -6.76 10.84 18.51
N ASP A 59 -5.93 10.35 19.44
CA ASP A 59 -4.61 9.81 19.15
C ASP A 59 -4.76 8.52 18.33
N LEU A 60 -4.16 8.49 17.14
CA LEU A 60 -4.26 7.34 16.24
C LEU A 60 -3.46 6.12 16.73
N THR A 61 -2.38 6.33 17.48
CA THR A 61 -1.60 5.23 18.06
C THR A 61 -2.36 4.52 19.17
N GLU A 62 -3.25 5.22 19.88
CA GLU A 62 -4.17 4.60 20.83
C GLU A 62 -5.43 4.05 20.15
N SER A 63 -5.90 4.71 19.09
CA SER A 63 -7.08 4.26 18.35
C SER A 63 -6.84 2.92 17.65
N ILE A 64 -5.66 2.72 17.06
CA ILE A 64 -5.33 1.49 16.32
C ILE A 64 -5.16 0.26 17.23
N LYS A 65 -5.03 0.43 18.55
CA LYS A 65 -5.07 -0.67 19.52
C LYS A 65 -6.49 -1.22 19.73
N LYS A 66 -7.50 -0.41 19.42
CA LYS A 66 -8.92 -0.69 19.69
C LYS A 66 -9.71 -1.07 18.44
N LEU A 67 -9.16 -0.77 17.25
CA LEU A 67 -9.80 -1.04 15.98
C LEU A 67 -9.17 -2.28 15.33
N SER A 68 -10.00 -3.09 14.67
CA SER A 68 -9.49 -4.04 13.68
C SER A 68 -8.88 -3.28 12.49
N LYS A 69 -8.08 -3.97 11.67
CA LYS A 69 -7.54 -3.37 10.43
C LYS A 69 -8.68 -2.96 9.51
N GLU A 70 -9.70 -3.80 9.41
CA GLU A 70 -10.88 -3.61 8.57
C GLU A 70 -11.66 -2.37 9.03
N ASP A 71 -11.90 -2.21 10.33
CA ASP A 71 -12.59 -1.05 10.89
C ASP A 71 -11.80 0.25 10.69
N PHE A 72 -10.47 0.18 10.86
CA PHE A 72 -9.59 1.32 10.58
C PHE A 72 -9.70 1.74 9.11
N ILE A 73 -9.54 0.80 8.18
CA ILE A 73 -9.61 1.06 6.73
C ILE A 73 -10.98 1.62 6.37
N LYS A 74 -12.06 1.05 6.90
CA LYS A 74 -13.42 1.55 6.69
C LYS A 74 -13.55 3.01 7.09
N VAL A 75 -13.06 3.38 8.27
CA VAL A 75 -13.08 4.77 8.76
C VAL A 75 -12.25 5.70 7.88
N VAL A 76 -11.10 5.26 7.37
CA VAL A 76 -10.28 6.08 6.47
C VAL A 76 -10.99 6.29 5.12
N LYS A 77 -11.73 5.28 4.63
CA LYS A 77 -12.48 5.35 3.37
C LYS A 77 -13.75 6.19 3.50
N GLU A 78 -14.51 5.99 4.56
CA GLU A 78 -15.86 6.55 4.72
C GLU A 78 -15.90 7.81 5.59
N GLY A 79 -14.85 8.08 6.36
CA GLY A 79 -14.86 9.06 7.43
C GLY A 79 -15.70 8.58 8.63
N ARG A 80 -16.10 9.53 9.49
CA ARG A 80 -17.07 9.29 10.58
C ARG A 80 -18.14 10.37 10.57
N ALA A 81 -19.38 9.97 10.33
CA ALA A 81 -20.54 10.86 10.35
C ALA A 81 -20.66 11.61 11.68
N GLY A 82 -21.03 12.89 11.63
CA GLY A 82 -21.14 13.75 12.81
C GLY A 82 -19.80 14.22 13.38
N THR A 83 -18.68 13.96 12.70
CA THR A 83 -17.34 14.43 13.08
C THR A 83 -16.65 15.15 11.93
N ILE A 84 -15.50 15.77 12.19
CA ILE A 84 -14.67 16.37 11.13
C ILE A 84 -13.82 15.34 10.34
N MET A 85 -13.86 14.05 10.73
CA MET A 85 -13.12 13.00 10.02
C MET A 85 -13.83 12.70 8.70
N THR A 86 -13.35 13.32 7.62
CA THR A 86 -13.86 13.11 6.26
C THR A 86 -13.26 11.86 5.61
N PRO A 87 -13.86 11.32 4.54
CA PRO A 87 -13.21 10.35 3.65
C PRO A 87 -11.79 10.80 3.24
N MET A 88 -10.80 9.96 3.49
CA MET A 88 -9.38 10.26 3.22
C MET A 88 -8.78 9.41 2.11
N ALA A 89 -9.37 8.27 1.73
CA ALA A 89 -8.83 7.42 0.67
C ALA A 89 -8.56 8.17 -0.65
N PRO A 90 -9.47 9.03 -1.18
CA PRO A 90 -9.17 9.82 -2.38
C PRO A 90 -7.97 10.76 -2.18
N LYS A 91 -7.85 11.37 -1.00
CA LYS A 91 -6.76 12.30 -0.64
C LYS A 91 -5.42 11.63 -0.43
N ILE A 92 -5.42 10.33 -0.12
CA ILE A 92 -4.23 9.50 -0.08
C ILE A 92 -3.77 9.18 -1.50
N MET A 93 -4.70 8.84 -2.40
CA MET A 93 -4.38 8.52 -3.79
C MET A 93 -3.86 9.72 -4.59
N GLU A 94 -4.27 10.95 -4.22
CA GLU A 94 -3.73 12.21 -4.78
C GLU A 94 -2.26 12.48 -4.39
N ILE A 95 -1.67 11.73 -3.45
CA ILE A 95 -0.28 11.93 -3.07
C ILE A 95 0.63 11.47 -4.21
N GLY A 96 1.37 12.38 -4.84
CA GLY A 96 2.24 12.05 -5.98
C GLY A 96 3.33 10.99 -5.69
N LEU A 97 3.57 10.61 -4.43
CA LEU A 97 4.38 9.44 -4.10
C LEU A 97 3.63 8.13 -4.36
N VAL A 98 2.36 8.04 -3.96
CA VAL A 98 1.47 6.88 -4.17
C VAL A 98 1.32 6.62 -5.67
N GLU A 99 1.08 7.68 -6.44
CA GLU A 99 1.04 7.66 -7.90
C GLU A 99 2.36 7.17 -8.51
N LYS A 100 3.51 7.74 -8.11
CA LYS A 100 4.83 7.37 -8.65
C LYS A 100 5.26 5.94 -8.33
N THR A 101 4.63 5.28 -7.37
CA THR A 101 4.87 3.88 -7.03
C THR A 101 3.77 2.95 -7.54
N CYS A 102 2.77 3.46 -8.27
CA CYS A 102 1.62 2.69 -8.76
C CYS A 102 0.93 1.88 -7.65
N MET A 103 0.90 2.42 -6.44
CA MET A 103 0.20 1.76 -5.34
C MET A 103 -1.30 1.73 -5.64
N SER A 104 -1.95 0.61 -5.37
CA SER A 104 -3.40 0.56 -5.30
C SER A 104 -3.91 1.29 -4.05
N GLU A 105 -5.21 1.62 -4.02
CA GLU A 105 -5.85 2.16 -2.82
C GLU A 105 -5.66 1.22 -1.62
N GLU A 106 -5.85 -0.08 -1.81
CA GLU A 106 -5.66 -1.09 -0.77
C GLU A 106 -4.23 -1.07 -0.22
N GLN A 107 -3.22 -1.06 -1.09
CA GLN A 107 -1.81 -0.98 -0.67
C GLN A 107 -1.52 0.32 0.08
N ALA A 108 -2.09 1.46 -0.36
CA ALA A 108 -1.86 2.74 0.30
C ALA A 108 -2.48 2.77 1.72
N LEU A 109 -3.68 2.22 1.88
CA LEU A 109 -4.35 2.11 3.17
C LEU A 109 -3.65 1.11 4.10
N ASP A 110 -3.17 -0.01 3.55
CA ASP A 110 -2.37 -1.00 4.26
C ASP A 110 -1.04 -0.45 4.74
N ALA A 111 -0.37 0.37 3.92
CA ALA A 111 0.87 1.04 4.30
C ALA A 111 0.62 2.00 5.48
N LEU A 112 -0.44 2.81 5.41
CA LEU A 112 -0.84 3.72 6.48
C LEU A 112 -1.13 2.95 7.78
N TYR A 113 -1.91 1.87 7.72
CA TYR A 113 -2.20 1.01 8.88
C TYR A 113 -0.90 0.42 9.45
N SER A 114 -0.03 -0.13 8.60
CA SER A 114 1.23 -0.77 9.01
C SER A 114 2.13 0.20 9.77
N TYR A 115 2.27 1.44 9.27
CA TYR A 115 3.02 2.50 9.94
C TYR A 115 2.44 2.84 11.32
N LEU A 116 1.14 3.11 11.42
CA LEU A 116 0.48 3.44 12.68
C LEU A 116 0.53 2.28 13.68
N LYS A 117 0.41 1.03 13.20
CA LYS A 117 0.50 -0.15 14.06
C LYS A 117 1.91 -0.32 14.60
N ALA A 118 2.93 -0.14 13.76
CA ALA A 118 4.32 -0.20 14.19
C ALA A 118 4.66 0.91 15.21
N LEU A 119 4.07 2.11 15.08
CA LEU A 119 4.18 3.16 16.09
C LEU A 119 3.52 2.74 17.41
N SER A 120 2.26 2.32 17.34
CA SER A 120 1.47 1.88 18.49
C SER A 120 2.16 0.77 19.28
N ASP A 121 2.77 -0.18 18.57
CA ASP A 121 3.46 -1.33 19.15
C ASP A 121 4.88 -1.00 19.65
N GLY A 122 5.33 0.24 19.48
CA GLY A 122 6.69 0.66 19.86
C GLY A 122 7.80 0.07 18.99
N LYS A 123 7.48 -0.52 17.84
CA LYS A 123 8.47 -1.08 16.89
C LYS A 123 9.28 0.02 16.20
N ILE A 124 8.67 1.20 16.02
CA ILE A 124 9.32 2.39 15.44
C ILE A 124 9.03 3.65 16.27
N LYS A 125 9.86 4.68 16.13
CA LYS A 125 9.76 5.96 16.85
C LYS A 125 9.39 7.14 15.93
N GLY A 126 8.46 6.94 15.01
CA GLY A 126 8.04 7.95 14.03
C GLY A 126 8.85 7.88 12.74
N LYS A 127 10.16 8.18 12.79
CA LYS A 127 10.97 8.26 11.58
C LYS A 127 11.36 6.88 11.05
N VAL A 128 10.97 6.59 9.82
CA VAL A 128 11.39 5.42 9.04
C VAL A 128 12.40 5.85 7.98
N LYS A 129 13.50 5.12 7.84
CA LYS A 129 14.51 5.39 6.79
C LYS A 129 13.95 4.96 5.43
N LYS A 130 14.15 5.77 4.39
CA LYS A 130 13.73 5.43 3.02
C LYS A 130 14.48 4.19 2.53
N PRO A 131 13.79 3.11 2.14
CA PRO A 131 14.42 1.96 1.49
C PRO A 131 15.03 2.35 0.14
N ALA A 132 16.19 1.79 -0.18
CA ALA A 132 16.88 2.06 -1.45
C ALA A 132 16.10 1.50 -2.65
N SER A 133 15.42 0.36 -2.46
CA SER A 133 14.62 -0.37 -3.44
C SER A 133 13.41 0.42 -3.98
N LEU A 134 12.93 1.43 -3.25
CA LEU A 134 11.82 2.27 -3.74
C LEU A 134 12.11 2.98 -5.04
N LYS A 135 13.39 3.26 -5.34
CA LYS A 135 13.75 3.83 -6.66
C LYS A 135 13.42 2.86 -7.78
N ASP A 136 13.57 1.56 -7.54
CA ASP A 136 13.29 0.54 -8.53
C ASP A 136 11.78 0.32 -8.66
N LYS A 137 11.02 0.41 -7.57
CA LYS A 137 9.54 0.44 -7.60
C LYS A 137 8.98 1.58 -8.43
N MET A 138 9.57 2.77 -8.33
CA MET A 138 9.17 3.91 -9.16
C MET A 138 9.49 3.71 -10.66
N LYS A 139 10.61 3.04 -10.97
CA LYS A 139 10.95 2.70 -12.36
C LYS A 139 10.02 1.63 -12.92
N GLU A 140 9.71 0.61 -12.12
CA GLU A 140 8.79 -0.47 -12.45
C GLU A 140 7.39 0.09 -12.77
N CYS A 141 6.87 0.94 -11.89
CA CYS A 141 5.61 1.67 -12.12
C CYS A 141 5.65 2.46 -13.44
N LYS A 142 6.70 3.25 -13.67
CA LYS A 142 6.85 4.04 -14.91
C LYS A 142 6.94 3.17 -16.17
N ALA A 143 7.51 1.97 -16.07
CA ALA A 143 7.60 1.04 -17.20
C ALA A 143 6.25 0.36 -17.50
N ALA A 144 5.34 0.31 -16.53
CA ALA A 144 4.01 -0.28 -16.65
C ALA A 144 2.91 0.73 -17.02
N SER A 145 3.18 2.04 -16.93
CA SER A 145 2.28 3.16 -17.27
C SER A 145 2.50 3.69 -18.69
#